data_AF-A0AAU9VH27-F1
#
_entry.id   AF-A0AAU9VH27-F1
#
_cell.length_a   1.000
_cell.length_b   1.000
_cell.length_c   1.000
_cell.angle_alpha   90.00
_cell.angle_beta   90.00
_cell.angle_gamma   90.00
#
_symmetry.space_group_name_H-M   'P 1'
#
loop_
_entity.id
_entity.type
_entity.pdbx_description
1 polymer ?
#
loop_
_entity_poly.entity_id
_entity_poly.type
_entity_poly.pdbx_seq_one_letter_code
_entity_poly.pdbx_strand_id
1 'polypeptide(L)'
;MCKVLKIARSSYYKWTHRVETSNEIENHELCNLILDYDELFGHILGYRRMTDWINELNSVQYNSKRIHRLMKMLGVKSVIRQKSKKYSRSTP
;
A
#
# COMPACT_ATOMS: atom_id res chain seq x y z
N MET A 1 -24.98 -16.68 15.27
CA MET A 1 -24.09 -15.90 14.37
C MET A 1 -24.50 -15.95 12.90
N CYS A 2 -24.33 -17.06 12.16
CA CYS A 2 -24.62 -17.12 10.70
C CYS A 2 -26.06 -16.73 10.30
N LYS A 3 -27.07 -17.15 11.07
CA LYS A 3 -28.49 -16.81 10.82
C LYS A 3 -28.79 -15.31 11.02
N VAL A 4 -28.11 -14.67 11.96
CA VAL A 4 -28.28 -13.24 12.28
C VAL A 4 -27.63 -12.39 11.19
N LEU A 5 -26.44 -12.78 10.73
CA LEU A 5 -25.69 -12.10 9.68
C LEU A 5 -26.16 -12.44 8.25
N LYS A 6 -27.14 -13.35 8.11
CA LYS A 6 -27.65 -13.87 6.82
C LYS A 6 -26.56 -14.41 5.89
N ILE A 7 -25.56 -15.10 6.44
CA ILE A 7 -24.47 -15.74 5.68
C ILE A 7 -24.68 -17.25 5.66
N ALA A 8 -24.35 -17.91 4.54
CA ALA A 8 -24.34 -19.36 4.44
C ALA A 8 -23.35 -19.98 5.44
N ARG A 9 -23.77 -21.05 6.13
CA ARG A 9 -22.95 -21.74 7.14
C ARG A 9 -21.64 -22.28 6.55
N SER A 10 -21.65 -22.74 5.30
CA SER A 10 -20.46 -23.19 4.57
C SER A 10 -19.44 -22.06 4.35
N SER A 11 -19.89 -20.87 3.95
CA SER A 11 -19.02 -19.70 3.77
C SER A 11 -18.37 -19.27 5.08
N TYR A 12 -19.10 -19.32 6.20
CA TYR A 12 -18.57 -19.02 7.53
C TYR A 12 -17.40 -19.94 7.88
N TYR A 13 -17.59 -21.27 7.83
CA TYR A 13 -16.52 -22.19 8.20
C TYR A 13 -15.37 -22.22 7.18
N LYS A 14 -15.64 -21.94 5.89
CA LYS A 14 -14.58 -21.75 4.89
C LYS A 14 -13.67 -20.56 5.22
N TRP A 15 -14.25 -19.45 5.68
CA TRP A 15 -13.49 -18.27 6.09
C TRP A 15 -12.77 -18.50 7.42
N THR A 16 -13.42 -19.16 8.38
CA THR A 16 -12.87 -19.36 9.74
C THR A 16 -11.60 -20.23 9.74
N HIS A 17 -11.49 -21.19 8.81
CA HIS A 17 -10.33 -22.08 8.69
C HIS A 17 -9.44 -21.71 7.50
N ARG A 18 -9.55 -20.49 6.98
CA ARG A 18 -8.76 -20.07 5.83
C ARG A 18 -7.31 -19.90 6.25
N VAL A 19 -6.41 -20.58 5.55
CA VAL A 19 -4.96 -20.36 5.63
C VAL A 19 -4.59 -19.27 4.64
N GLU A 20 -3.70 -18.36 5.03
CA GLU A 20 -3.18 -17.34 4.13
C GLU A 20 -2.44 -17.99 2.95
N THR A 21 -2.71 -17.50 1.76
CA THR A 21 -2.00 -17.97 0.56
C THR A 21 -0.60 -17.36 0.54
N SER A 22 0.38 -18.02 -0.08
CA SER A 22 1.75 -17.51 -0.21
C SER A 22 1.81 -16.07 -0.75
N ASN A 23 0.92 -15.70 -1.69
CA ASN A 23 0.83 -14.35 -2.22
C ASN A 23 0.34 -13.31 -1.19
N GLU A 24 -0.49 -13.71 -0.23
CA GLU A 24 -0.97 -12.83 0.83
C GLU A 24 0.14 -12.55 1.83
N ILE A 25 0.86 -13.61 2.23
CA ILE A 25 2.05 -13.50 3.08
C ILE A 25 3.06 -12.55 2.43
N GLU A 26 3.39 -12.77 1.16
CA GLU A 26 4.32 -11.91 0.40
C GLU A 26 3.80 -10.47 0.31
N ASN A 27 2.48 -10.26 0.14
CA ASN A 27 1.91 -8.92 0.15
C ASN A 27 2.03 -8.24 1.52
N HIS A 28 1.88 -8.99 2.62
CA HIS A 28 2.04 -8.46 3.97
C HIS A 28 3.50 -8.04 4.21
N GLU A 29 4.45 -8.88 3.84
CA GLU A 29 5.89 -8.57 3.90
C GLU A 29 6.22 -7.32 3.07
N LEU A 30 5.71 -7.26 1.84
CA LEU A 30 5.91 -6.12 0.95
C LEU A 30 5.25 -4.83 1.48
N CYS A 31 4.12 -4.95 2.19
CA CYS A 31 3.49 -3.79 2.85
C CYS A 31 4.34 -3.25 3.98
N ASN A 32 4.90 -4.13 4.83
CA ASN A 32 5.80 -3.73 5.90
C ASN A 32 7.03 -3.02 5.34
N LEU A 33 7.63 -3.59 4.30
CA LEU A 33 8.76 -2.98 3.61
C LEU A 33 8.42 -1.59 3.07
N ILE A 34 7.26 -1.40 2.44
CA ILE A 34 6.83 -0.10 1.95
C ILE A 34 6.72 0.94 3.08
N LEU A 35 6.20 0.54 4.25
CA LEU A 35 6.07 1.43 5.41
C LEU A 35 7.44 1.82 5.97
N ASP A 36 8.35 0.86 6.12
CA ASP A 36 9.70 1.10 6.62
C ASP A 36 10.44 2.11 5.72
N TYR A 37 10.35 1.93 4.40
CA TYR A 37 10.97 2.86 3.45
C TYR A 37 10.28 4.22 3.45
N ASP A 38 8.96 4.28 3.59
CA ASP A 38 8.25 5.55 3.65
C ASP A 38 8.70 6.38 4.85
N GLU A 39 8.90 5.75 6.01
CA GLU A 39 9.41 6.40 7.22
C GLU A 39 10.89 6.79 7.08
N LEU A 40 11.76 5.87 6.62
CA LEU A 40 13.19 6.12 6.42
C LEU A 40 13.48 7.32 5.51
N PHE A 41 12.65 7.51 4.47
CA PHE A 41 12.80 8.58 3.50
C PHE A 41 11.88 9.79 3.75
N GLY A 42 11.25 9.86 4.93
CA GLY A 42 10.42 11.01 5.35
C GLY A 42 9.25 11.30 4.42
N HIS A 43 8.59 10.26 3.91
CA HIS A 43 7.44 10.30 3.00
C HIS A 43 7.71 10.95 1.64
N ILE A 44 8.98 11.13 1.23
CA ILE A 44 9.32 11.77 -0.06
C ILE A 44 9.08 10.79 -1.22
N LEU A 45 9.15 9.49 -0.97
CA LEU A 45 9.10 8.46 -2.01
C LEU A 45 7.69 8.30 -2.60
N GLY A 46 7.58 8.52 -3.91
CA GLY A 46 6.42 8.09 -4.68
C GLY A 46 6.54 6.66 -5.16
N TYR A 47 5.44 6.07 -5.60
CA TYR A 47 5.38 4.64 -5.94
C TYR A 47 6.39 4.19 -7.02
N ARG A 48 6.76 5.06 -7.97
CA ARG A 48 7.77 4.72 -8.99
C ARG A 48 9.14 4.53 -8.34
N ARG A 49 9.60 5.53 -7.59
CA ARG A 49 10.86 5.45 -6.85
C ARG A 49 10.84 4.32 -5.84
N MET A 50 9.73 4.13 -5.12
CA MET A 50 9.55 3.02 -4.19
C MET A 50 9.75 1.67 -4.89
N THR A 51 9.21 1.50 -6.10
CA THR A 51 9.40 0.28 -6.90
C THR A 51 10.87 0.07 -7.25
N ASP A 52 11.55 1.11 -7.72
CA ASP A 52 12.96 1.01 -8.13
C ASP A 52 13.84 0.64 -6.93
N TRP A 53 13.65 1.30 -5.78
CA TRP A 53 14.38 1.01 -4.54
C TRP A 53 14.13 -0.41 -4.03
N ILE A 54 12.87 -0.84 -3.97
CA ILE A 54 12.53 -2.20 -3.53
C ILE A 54 13.16 -3.22 -4.46
N ASN A 55 13.08 -3.01 -5.77
CA ASN A 55 13.60 -3.97 -6.75
C ASN A 55 15.13 -4.06 -6.72
N GLU A 56 15.80 -2.92 -6.60
CA GLU A 56 17.27 -2.84 -6.54
C GLU A 56 17.82 -3.49 -5.26
N LEU A 57 17.20 -3.22 -4.11
CA LEU A 57 17.70 -3.70 -2.82
C LEU A 57 17.33 -5.16 -2.51
N ASN A 58 16.16 -5.62 -2.96
CA ASN A 58 15.72 -7.00 -2.72
C ASN A 58 16.10 -7.95 -3.86
N SER A 59 16.69 -7.45 -4.96
CA SER A 59 16.98 -8.23 -6.17
C SER A 59 15.75 -8.93 -6.75
N VAL A 60 14.56 -8.34 -6.57
CA VAL A 60 13.27 -8.82 -7.10
C VAL A 60 12.77 -7.83 -8.15
N GLN A 61 11.92 -8.28 -9.08
CA GLN A 61 11.31 -7.40 -10.07
C GLN A 61 9.80 -7.28 -9.87
N TYR A 62 9.41 -6.48 -8.88
CA TYR A 62 8.01 -6.16 -8.67
C TYR A 62 7.48 -5.22 -9.75
N ASN A 63 6.25 -5.50 -10.19
CA ASN A 63 5.52 -4.60 -11.07
C ASN A 63 5.14 -3.32 -10.31
N SER A 64 5.45 -2.16 -10.89
CA SER A 64 5.09 -0.85 -10.31
C SER A 64 3.60 -0.69 -10.00
N LYS A 65 2.71 -1.36 -10.75
CA LYS A 65 1.26 -1.37 -10.46
C LYS A 65 0.94 -2.14 -9.17
N ARG A 66 1.71 -3.17 -8.80
CA ARG A 66 1.54 -3.92 -7.54
C ARG A 66 1.87 -3.01 -6.36
N ILE A 67 3.03 -2.38 -6.39
CA ILE A 67 3.48 -1.40 -5.38
C ILE A 67 2.47 -0.25 -5.25
N HIS A 68 2.00 0.30 -6.37
CA HIS A 68 1.01 1.36 -6.36
C HIS A 68 -0.30 0.95 -5.67
N ARG A 69 -0.80 -0.26 -5.92
CA ARG A 69 -2.01 -0.77 -5.24
C ARG A 69 -1.78 -0.94 -3.74
N LEU A 70 -0.66 -1.50 -3.33
CA LEU A 70 -0.32 -1.71 -1.92
C LEU A 70 -0.20 -0.36 -1.19
N MET A 71 0.56 0.58 -1.75
CA MET A 71 0.66 1.95 -1.21
C MET A 71 -0.71 2.62 -1.08
N LYS A 72 -1.59 2.45 -2.08
CA LYS A 72 -2.95 3.02 -2.04
C LYS A 72 -3.79 2.41 -0.92
N MET A 73 -3.68 1.10 -0.68
CA MET A 73 -4.37 0.42 0.43
C MET A 73 -3.83 0.89 1.79
N LEU A 74 -2.51 1.11 1.89
CA LEU A 74 -1.86 1.63 3.09
C LEU A 74 -2.08 3.14 3.31
N GLY A 75 -2.60 3.86 2.31
CA GLY A 75 -2.76 5.31 2.37
C GLY A 75 -1.46 6.10 2.22
N VAL A 76 -0.34 5.42 1.96
CA VAL A 76 0.98 6.01 1.76
C VAL A 76 1.02 6.82 0.46
N LYS A 77 1.47 8.07 0.56
CA LYS A 77 1.59 8.98 -0.57
C LYS A 77 2.86 9.80 -0.43
N SER A 78 3.48 10.09 -1.57
CA SER A 78 4.59 11.03 -1.60
C SER A 78 4.17 12.42 -1.16
N VAL A 79 4.82 12.95 -0.13
CA VAL A 79 4.75 14.33 0.29
C VAL A 79 5.62 15.15 -0.65
N ILE A 80 4.99 15.73 -1.67
CA ILE A 80 5.65 16.66 -2.60
C ILE A 80 5.36 18.08 -2.13
N ARG A 81 6.37 18.95 -2.23
CA ARG A 81 6.26 20.39 -1.95
C ARG A 81 5.08 20.99 -2.73
N GLN A 82 4.25 21.77 -2.06
CA GLN A 82 3.21 22.53 -2.75
C GLN A 82 3.87 23.55 -3.69
N LYS A 83 3.43 23.58 -4.96
CA LYS A 83 3.93 24.55 -5.94
C LYS A 83 3.70 25.97 -5.41
N SER A 84 4.76 26.80 -5.38
CA SER A 84 4.61 28.20 -4.99
C SER A 84 3.70 28.94 -5.97
N LYS A 85 2.83 29.82 -5.42
CA LYS A 85 1.97 30.67 -6.25
C LYS A 85 2.84 31.75 -6.90
N LYS A 86 2.62 32.01 -8.21
CA LYS A 86 3.35 33.06 -8.95
C LYS A 86 3.01 34.48 -8.45
N TYR A 87 1.78 34.67 -7.98
CA TYR A 87 1.28 35.96 -7.48
C TYR A 87 0.54 35.74 -6.16
N SER A 88 0.62 36.72 -5.25
CA SER A 88 -0.24 36.79 -4.06
C SER A 88 -1.70 36.96 -4.49
N ARG A 89 -2.64 36.40 -3.72
CA ARG A 89 -4.07 36.66 -3.97
C ARG A 89 -4.38 38.05 -3.45
N SER A 90 -4.74 38.98 -4.34
CA SER A 90 -5.36 40.25 -3.96
C SER A 90 -6.80 39.99 -3.53
N THR A 91 -7.21 40.52 -2.39
CA THR A 91 -8.63 40.64 -2.03
C THR A 91 -9.27 41.77 -2.83
N PRO A 92 -10.52 41.62 -3.33
CA PRO A 92 -11.24 42.70 -4.01
C PRO A 92 -11.46 43.92 -3.12
#